data_AF-A0A7I7XUZ5-F1
#
_entry.id   AF-A0A7I7XUZ5-F1
#
_cell.length_a   1.000
_cell.length_b   1.000
_cell.length_c   1.000
_cell.angle_alpha   90.00
_cell.angle_beta   90.00
_cell.angle_gamma   90.00
#
_symmetry.space_group_name_H-M   'P 1'
#
loop_
_entity.id
_entity.type
_entity.pdbx_description
1 polymer ?
#
loop_
_entity_poly.entity_id
_entity_poly.type
_entity_poly.pdbx_seq_one_letter_code
_entity_poly.pdbx_strand_id
1 'polypeptide(L)'
;MIAEATDLDGNHVIMRRGYYDAVTRQGFGWDKAYWRHGVVNPNVFKDLISHSQPISNTGGTLVYEVPINRVRCTSGLFGLISCDDTGESLTMRIVANTNASPEIPGGGQKGLITMYPIAGGSGVVEIEPTWTWTPPWVNNNVPIN
;
A
#
# COMPACT_ATOMS: atom_id res chain seq x y z
N MET A 1 6.29 15.34 2.45
CA MET A 1 5.67 14.29 1.61
C MET A 1 6.65 13.12 1.53
N ILE A 2 6.18 11.86 1.45
CA ILE A 2 7.05 10.66 1.40
C ILE A 2 7.03 10.03 0.01
N ALA A 3 5.83 9.88 -0.54
CA ALA A 3 5.62 9.39 -1.90
C ALA A 3 4.34 10.02 -2.46
N GLU A 4 4.20 9.98 -3.78
CA GLU A 4 2.98 10.28 -4.49
C GLU A 4 2.92 9.39 -5.74
N ALA A 5 1.72 9.15 -6.21
CA ALA A 5 1.44 8.39 -7.42
C ALA A 5 0.08 8.82 -7.99
N THR A 6 -0.05 8.70 -9.30
CA THR A 6 -1.32 8.88 -10.01
C THR A 6 -1.84 7.52 -10.41
N ASP A 7 -3.10 7.23 -10.09
CA ASP A 7 -3.72 5.98 -10.49
C ASP A 7 -4.16 5.98 -11.97
N LEU A 8 -4.66 4.84 -12.46
CA LEU A 8 -5.07 4.69 -13.85
C LEU A 8 -6.31 5.54 -14.22
N ASP A 9 -7.05 6.02 -13.22
CA ASP A 9 -8.21 6.92 -13.39
C ASP A 9 -7.79 8.40 -13.32
N GLY A 10 -6.50 8.69 -13.14
CA GLY A 10 -5.97 10.05 -13.06
C GLY A 10 -6.07 10.70 -11.67
N ASN A 11 -6.47 9.96 -10.63
CA ASN A 11 -6.48 10.49 -9.27
C ASN A 11 -5.06 10.60 -8.74
N HIS A 12 -4.69 11.80 -8.29
CA HIS A 12 -3.40 12.04 -7.64
C HIS A 12 -3.47 11.69 -6.15
N VAL A 13 -2.70 10.69 -5.74
CA VAL A 13 -2.70 10.17 -4.36
C VAL A 13 -1.36 10.46 -3.68
N ILE A 14 -1.42 11.15 -2.55
CA ILE A 14 -0.24 11.53 -1.79
C ILE A 14 -0.08 10.64 -0.56
N MET A 15 1.12 10.13 -0.33
CA MET A 15 1.54 9.54 0.93
C MET A 15 2.42 10.52 1.71
N ARG A 16 1.95 10.88 2.91
CA ARG A 16 2.65 11.77 3.85
C ARG A 16 2.91 11.08 5.18
N ARG A 17 3.75 11.72 6.01
CA ARG A 17 3.82 11.38 7.43
C ARG A 17 2.46 11.69 8.05
N GLY A 18 2.06 10.87 9.01
CA GLY A 18 0.85 11.05 9.79
C GLY A 18 1.18 10.73 11.24
N TYR A 19 0.39 9.86 11.84
CA TYR A 19 0.67 9.30 13.15
C TYR A 19 -0.01 7.94 13.27
N TYR A 20 0.43 7.18 14.26
CA TYR A 20 -0.29 6.01 14.73
C TYR A 20 -0.22 5.96 16.26
N ASP A 21 -1.39 5.84 16.89
CA ASP A 21 -1.53 5.64 18.32
C ASP A 21 -1.89 4.17 18.56
N ALA A 22 -0.99 3.43 19.20
CA ALA A 22 -1.19 2.00 19.48
C ALA A 22 -2.29 1.74 20.51
N VAL A 23 -2.57 2.70 21.41
CA VAL A 23 -3.60 2.57 22.45
C VAL A 23 -4.98 2.71 21.84
N THR A 24 -5.21 3.79 21.08
CA THR A 24 -6.51 4.06 20.44
C THR A 24 -6.67 3.37 19.08
N ARG A 25 -5.57 2.84 18.53
CA ARG A 25 -5.47 2.23 17.19
C ARG A 25 -5.82 3.19 16.05
N GLN A 26 -5.87 4.49 16.35
CA GLN A 26 -6.16 5.57 15.42
C GLN A 26 -4.88 6.07 14.75
N GLY A 27 -5.06 6.79 13.65
CA GLY A 27 -3.96 7.33 12.87
C GLY A 27 -4.24 7.31 11.39
N PHE A 28 -3.29 7.85 10.64
CA PHE A 28 -3.31 7.87 9.19
C PHE A 28 -1.89 7.95 8.60
N GLY A 29 -1.80 7.84 7.28
CA GLY A 29 -0.56 8.06 6.56
C GLY A 29 0.42 6.90 6.69
N TRP A 30 1.67 7.21 6.35
CA TRP A 30 2.76 6.23 6.39
C TRP A 30 2.96 5.61 7.76
N ASP A 31 2.86 6.42 8.82
CA ASP A 31 3.09 5.94 10.19
C ASP A 31 2.10 4.84 10.58
N LYS A 32 0.84 4.90 10.13
CA LYS A 32 -0.12 3.82 10.33
C LYS A 32 0.20 2.58 9.50
N ALA A 33 0.52 2.73 8.21
CA ALA A 33 0.90 1.62 7.36
C ALA A 33 2.15 0.88 7.90
N TYR A 34 3.11 1.64 8.42
CA TYR A 34 4.34 1.13 9.01
C TYR A 34 4.09 0.43 10.35
N TRP A 35 3.57 1.15 11.35
CA TRP A 35 3.49 0.64 12.71
C TRP A 35 2.38 -0.39 12.91
N ARG A 36 1.24 -0.21 12.23
CA ARG A 36 0.11 -1.13 12.34
C ARG A 36 0.26 -2.30 11.38
N HIS A 37 0.69 -2.07 10.14
CA HIS A 37 0.55 -3.07 9.08
C HIS A 37 1.88 -3.61 8.55
N GLY A 38 3.03 -3.18 9.05
CA GLY A 38 4.33 -3.70 8.65
C GLY A 38 4.73 -3.36 7.22
N VAL A 39 4.12 -2.32 6.62
CA VAL A 39 4.60 -1.78 5.35
C VAL A 39 5.81 -0.92 5.63
N VAL A 40 7.00 -1.37 5.20
CA VAL A 40 8.27 -0.68 5.45
C VAL A 40 8.89 -0.06 4.20
N ASN A 41 8.46 -0.48 3.01
CA ASN A 41 8.93 0.09 1.75
C ASN A 41 7.89 1.03 1.12
N PRO A 42 8.14 2.35 1.06
CA PRO A 42 7.19 3.31 0.48
C PRO A 42 7.02 3.17 -1.04
N ASN A 43 7.93 2.48 -1.74
CA ASN A 43 7.77 2.22 -3.17
C ASN A 43 6.62 1.24 -3.47
N VAL A 44 6.24 0.40 -2.49
CA VAL A 44 5.03 -0.45 -2.59
C VAL A 44 3.81 0.44 -2.86
N PHE A 45 3.67 1.55 -2.15
CA PHE A 45 2.56 2.48 -2.38
C PHE A 45 2.58 3.04 -3.81
N LYS A 46 3.74 3.50 -4.29
CA LYS A 46 3.86 4.09 -5.63
C LYS A 46 3.46 3.10 -6.71
N ASP A 47 4.04 1.91 -6.62
CA ASP A 47 3.85 0.85 -7.59
C ASP A 47 2.39 0.38 -7.65
N LEU A 48 1.78 0.10 -6.49
CA LEU A 48 0.39 -0.35 -6.45
C LEU A 48 -0.60 0.71 -6.92
N ILE A 49 -0.41 1.97 -6.54
CA ILE A 49 -1.31 3.05 -6.98
C ILE A 49 -1.17 3.29 -8.49
N SER A 50 0.05 3.36 -9.01
CA SER A 50 0.29 3.62 -10.44
C SER A 50 -0.24 2.54 -11.38
N HIS A 51 -0.53 1.34 -10.88
CA HIS A 51 -1.04 0.21 -11.66
C HIS A 51 -2.46 -0.21 -11.27
N SER A 52 -3.21 0.60 -10.53
CA SER A 52 -4.56 0.25 -10.08
C SER A 52 -5.61 1.30 -10.38
N GLN A 53 -6.87 0.90 -10.21
CA GLN A 53 -8.05 1.76 -10.21
C GLN A 53 -8.76 1.60 -8.85
N PRO A 54 -9.36 2.66 -8.31
CA PRO A 54 -10.14 2.56 -7.09
C PRO A 54 -11.42 1.74 -7.34
N ILE A 55 -11.70 0.78 -6.47
CA ILE A 55 -12.97 0.05 -6.47
C ILE A 55 -14.13 0.91 -5.93
N SER A 56 -13.81 2.02 -5.26
CA SER A 56 -14.78 2.98 -4.75
C SER A 56 -14.17 4.37 -4.65
N ASN A 57 -14.96 5.39 -5.02
CA ASN A 57 -14.67 6.80 -4.79
C ASN A 57 -15.91 7.47 -4.18
N THR A 58 -15.90 7.66 -2.86
CA THR A 58 -17.03 8.29 -2.14
C THR A 58 -16.53 9.48 -1.33
N GLY A 59 -17.01 10.68 -1.66
CA GLY A 59 -16.64 11.91 -0.95
C GLY A 59 -15.14 12.16 -0.93
N GLY A 60 -14.44 11.88 -2.04
CA GLY A 60 -12.98 11.99 -2.16
C GLY A 60 -12.19 10.91 -1.41
N THR A 61 -12.87 9.92 -0.81
CA THR A 61 -12.20 8.75 -0.25
C THR A 61 -12.14 7.65 -1.31
N LEU A 62 -10.92 7.29 -1.67
CA LEU A 62 -10.59 6.24 -2.63
C LEU A 62 -10.24 4.95 -1.89
N VAL A 63 -10.81 3.85 -2.35
CA VAL A 63 -10.49 2.50 -1.87
C VAL A 63 -9.94 1.69 -3.04
N TYR A 64 -8.77 1.10 -2.87
CA TYR A 64 -8.13 0.23 -3.84
C TYR A 64 -8.01 -1.17 -3.26
N GLU A 65 -8.16 -2.18 -4.11
CA GLU A 65 -7.81 -3.56 -3.82
C GLU A 65 -6.93 -4.06 -4.95
N VAL A 66 -5.64 -4.20 -4.66
CA VAL A 66 -4.62 -4.50 -5.67
C VAL A 66 -4.11 -5.91 -5.42
N PRO A 67 -4.47 -6.89 -6.28
CA PRO A 67 -3.87 -8.21 -6.21
C PRO A 67 -2.40 -8.11 -6.57
N ILE A 68 -1.55 -8.80 -5.82
CA ILE A 68 -0.12 -8.92 -6.08
C ILE A 68 0.29 -10.38 -6.08
N ASN A 69 1.15 -10.73 -7.04
CA ASN A 69 1.78 -12.03 -7.10
C ASN A 69 3.26 -11.87 -6.76
N ARG A 70 3.80 -12.83 -6.04
CA ARG A 70 5.22 -12.86 -5.75
C ARG A 70 5.92 -13.52 -6.93
N VAL A 71 6.67 -12.72 -7.67
CA VAL A 71 7.58 -13.24 -8.69
C VAL A 71 8.98 -13.44 -8.11
N ARG A 72 9.67 -14.46 -8.60
CA ARG A 72 11.09 -14.71 -8.35
C ARG A 72 11.84 -14.48 -9.63
N CYS A 73 12.53 -13.36 -9.72
CA CYS A 73 13.40 -13.06 -10.84
C CYS A 73 14.82 -13.60 -10.59
N THR A 74 15.33 -14.39 -11.52
CA THR A 74 16.72 -14.83 -11.57
C THR A 74 17.42 -14.17 -12.75
N SER A 75 18.66 -13.71 -12.53
CA SER A 75 19.50 -13.22 -13.62
C SER A 75 20.31 -14.40 -14.15
N GLY A 76 20.02 -14.79 -15.40
CA GLY A 76 20.76 -15.83 -16.09
C GLY A 76 22.13 -15.33 -16.57
N LEU A 77 22.97 -16.27 -17.03
CA LEU A 77 24.21 -15.95 -17.72
C LEU A 77 23.86 -15.07 -18.95
N PHE A 78 24.60 -13.98 -19.17
CA PHE A 78 24.33 -12.89 -20.14
C PHE A 78 23.29 -11.82 -19.72
N GLY A 79 22.82 -11.82 -18.47
CA GLY A 79 21.98 -10.72 -17.95
C GLY A 79 20.52 -10.77 -18.37
N LEU A 80 20.08 -11.89 -18.95
CA LEU A 80 18.65 -12.15 -19.21
C LEU A 80 17.93 -12.35 -17.87
N ILE A 81 16.92 -11.53 -17.61
CA ILE A 81 16.06 -11.66 -16.43
C ILE A 81 14.93 -12.64 -16.77
N SER A 82 14.85 -13.74 -16.03
CA SER A 82 13.72 -14.67 -16.07
C SER A 82 12.98 -14.58 -14.75
N CYS A 83 11.68 -14.31 -14.79
CA CYS A 83 10.84 -14.20 -13.61
C CYS A 83 9.82 -15.34 -13.60
N ASP A 84 9.87 -16.16 -12.56
CA ASP A 84 8.92 -17.23 -12.33
C ASP A 84 7.90 -16.81 -11.26
N ASP A 85 6.63 -17.13 -11.49
CA ASP A 85 5.61 -17.00 -10.45
C ASP A 85 5.89 -18.04 -9.35
N THR A 86 5.93 -17.59 -8.11
CA THR A 86 6.12 -18.49 -6.96
C THR A 86 4.83 -19.20 -6.55
N GLY A 87 3.67 -18.76 -7.07
CA GLY A 87 2.34 -19.18 -6.65
C GLY A 87 1.87 -18.49 -5.37
N GLU A 88 2.70 -17.67 -4.74
CA GLU A 88 2.31 -16.85 -3.59
C GLU A 88 1.65 -15.55 -4.07
N SER A 89 0.44 -15.28 -3.61
CA SER A 89 -0.29 -14.05 -3.91
C SER A 89 -1.03 -13.51 -2.70
N LEU A 90 -1.30 -12.21 -2.70
CA LEU A 90 -2.20 -11.56 -1.73
C LEU A 90 -2.86 -10.32 -2.36
N THR A 91 -3.86 -9.76 -1.69
CA THR A 91 -4.48 -8.50 -2.12
C THR A 91 -4.13 -7.40 -1.12
N MET A 92 -3.58 -6.28 -1.60
CA MET A 92 -3.35 -5.09 -0.79
C MET A 92 -4.57 -4.18 -0.85
N ARG A 93 -5.13 -3.81 0.31
CA ARG A 93 -6.12 -2.76 0.41
C ARG A 93 -5.43 -1.44 0.73
N ILE A 94 -5.73 -0.42 -0.07
CA ILE A 94 -5.24 0.95 0.14
C ILE A 94 -6.45 1.85 0.30
N VAL A 95 -6.45 2.67 1.34
CA VAL A 95 -7.48 3.68 1.55
C VAL A 95 -6.81 5.03 1.57
N ALA A 96 -7.24 5.92 0.70
CA ALA A 96 -6.73 7.28 0.62
C ALA A 96 -7.88 8.28 0.58
N ASN A 97 -7.60 9.52 0.97
CA ASN A 97 -8.55 10.61 0.79
C ASN A 97 -7.86 11.76 0.03
N THR A 98 -8.47 12.17 -1.08
CA THR A 98 -7.96 13.20 -2.00
C THR A 98 -8.41 14.61 -1.65
N ASN A 99 -9.33 14.76 -0.69
CA ASN A 99 -9.79 16.07 -0.26
C ASN A 99 -8.82 16.75 0.70
N ALA A 100 -8.85 18.08 0.67
CA ALA A 100 -8.26 18.92 1.70
C ALA A 100 -8.77 18.51 3.09
N SER A 101 -7.88 18.51 4.08
CA SER A 101 -8.22 18.14 5.45
C SER A 101 -7.69 19.17 6.45
N PRO A 102 -8.51 19.56 7.46
CA PRO A 102 -8.06 20.46 8.51
C PRO A 102 -7.00 19.82 9.43
N GLU A 103 -6.86 18.49 9.42
CA GLU A 103 -5.79 17.77 10.13
C GLU A 103 -4.41 18.02 9.51
N ILE A 104 -4.37 18.59 8.30
CA ILE A 104 -3.15 18.89 7.57
C ILE A 104 -2.82 20.39 7.71
N PRO A 105 -1.69 20.75 8.35
CA PRO A 105 -1.22 22.13 8.36
C PRO A 105 -1.11 22.68 6.93
N GLY A 106 -1.74 23.81 6.67
CA GLY A 106 -1.81 24.42 5.34
C GLY A 106 -2.93 23.91 4.43
N GLY A 107 -3.84 23.05 4.91
CA GLY A 107 -5.08 22.70 4.22
C GLY A 107 -4.92 21.77 3.01
N GLY A 108 -3.85 20.97 2.97
CA GLY A 108 -3.60 20.02 1.88
C GLY A 108 -4.45 18.74 1.96
N GLN A 109 -4.38 17.94 0.90
CA GLN A 109 -4.99 16.60 0.82
C GLN A 109 -4.61 15.73 2.03
N LYS A 110 -5.56 15.00 2.65
CA LYS A 110 -5.22 14.06 3.74
C LYS A 110 -4.23 12.99 3.27
N GLY A 111 -4.48 12.43 2.09
CA GLY A 111 -3.60 11.47 1.43
C GLY A 111 -3.90 10.04 1.86
N LEU A 112 -2.88 9.20 1.87
CA LEU A 112 -2.97 7.84 2.39
C LEU A 112 -3.58 7.84 3.81
N ILE A 113 -4.67 7.12 4.00
CA ILE A 113 -5.25 6.86 5.32
C ILE A 113 -4.62 5.59 5.90
N THR A 114 -4.59 4.50 5.14
CA THR A 114 -3.93 3.25 5.55
C THR A 114 -3.66 2.36 4.35
N MET A 115 -2.72 1.43 4.50
CA MET A 115 -2.40 0.40 3.51
C MET A 115 -2.06 -0.90 4.23
N TYR A 116 -2.66 -2.01 3.80
CA TYR A 116 -2.50 -3.32 4.46
C TYR A 116 -2.93 -4.48 3.55
N PRO A 117 -2.42 -5.71 3.76
CA PRO A 117 -2.88 -6.88 3.04
C PRO A 117 -4.23 -7.36 3.58
N ILE A 118 -5.11 -7.84 2.71
CA ILE A 118 -6.34 -8.53 3.12
C ILE A 118 -5.98 -9.92 3.67
N ALA A 119 -6.73 -10.36 4.68
CA ALA A 119 -6.61 -11.69 5.28
C ALA A 119 -6.73 -12.82 4.24
N GLY A 120 -6.05 -13.95 4.49
CA GLY A 120 -6.03 -15.11 3.59
C GLY A 120 -4.98 -15.08 2.48
N GLY A 121 -4.23 -13.99 2.33
CA GLY A 121 -3.10 -13.90 1.41
C GLY A 121 -1.84 -14.64 1.86
N SER A 122 -0.94 -14.93 0.92
CA SER A 122 0.29 -15.70 1.15
C SER A 122 1.26 -14.98 2.09
N GLY A 123 1.51 -15.58 3.25
CA GLY A 123 2.36 -15.03 4.30
C GLY A 123 1.74 -13.89 5.11
N VAL A 124 0.49 -13.53 4.85
CA VAL A 124 -0.23 -12.52 5.64
C VAL A 124 -0.49 -13.07 7.03
N VAL A 125 -0.10 -12.32 8.06
CA VAL A 125 -0.37 -12.68 9.45
C VAL A 125 -1.56 -11.88 9.95
N GLU A 126 -2.61 -12.56 10.38
CA GLU A 126 -3.73 -11.94 11.09
C GLU A 126 -3.37 -11.80 12.57
N ILE A 127 -3.15 -10.57 13.01
CA ILE A 127 -2.84 -10.26 14.41
C ILE A 127 -4.14 -10.26 15.23
N GLU A 128 -5.17 -9.63 14.68
CA GLU A 128 -6.52 -9.53 15.26
C GLU A 128 -7.55 -9.36 14.12
N PRO A 129 -8.87 -9.49 14.39
CA PRO A 129 -9.89 -9.15 13.40
C PRO A 129 -9.66 -7.75 12.82
N THR A 130 -9.62 -7.64 11.48
CA THR A 130 -9.33 -6.40 10.74
C THR A 130 -7.90 -5.84 10.88
N TRP A 131 -6.99 -6.60 11.51
CA TRP A 131 -5.59 -6.23 11.68
C TRP A 131 -4.67 -7.31 11.12
N THR A 132 -4.11 -7.01 9.95
CA THR A 132 -3.14 -7.84 9.27
C THR A 132 -1.76 -7.22 9.25
N TRP A 133 -0.74 -8.07 9.15
CA TRP A 133 0.66 -7.71 9.00
C TRP A 133 1.17 -8.12 7.62
N THR A 134 1.92 -7.21 6.99
CA THR A 134 2.48 -7.36 5.65
C THR A 134 3.66 -8.34 5.68
N PRO A 135 3.65 -9.39 4.84
CA PRO A 135 4.77 -10.29 4.76
C PRO A 135 6.02 -9.60 4.20
N PRO A 136 7.23 -10.00 4.62
CA PRO A 136 8.47 -9.34 4.20
C PRO A 136 8.67 -9.26 2.68
N TRP A 137 8.18 -10.24 1.92
CA TRP A 137 8.38 -10.30 0.46
C TRP A 137 7.72 -9.13 -0.27
N VAL A 138 6.59 -8.60 0.22
CA VAL A 138 5.93 -7.41 -0.35
C VAL A 138 6.82 -6.19 -0.24
N ASN A 139 7.52 -6.05 0.89
CA ASN A 139 8.40 -4.93 1.14
C ASN A 139 9.72 -5.03 0.33
N ASN A 140 10.14 -6.24 -0.01
CA ASN A 140 11.45 -6.47 -0.61
C ASN A 140 11.43 -6.54 -2.15
N ASN A 141 10.29 -6.86 -2.76
CA ASN A 141 10.22 -7.23 -4.19
C ASN A 141 9.53 -6.16 -5.05
N VAL A 142 9.89 -4.88 -4.91
CA VAL A 142 9.33 -3.79 -5.73
C VAL A 142 10.22 -3.52 -6.95
N PRO A 143 9.69 -3.40 -8.20
CA PRO A 143 8.27 -3.41 -8.58
C PRO A 143 7.64 -4.80 -8.45
N ILE A 144 6.39 -4.81 -7.97
CA ILE A 144 5.58 -6.00 -7.77
C ILE A 144 4.72 -6.16 -9.02
N ASN A 145 5.07 -7.10 -9.90
CA ASN A 145 4.29 -7.43 -11.10
C ASN A 145 3.35 -8.60 -10.86
#